data_AF-A0AAW8WAZ8-F1
#
_entry.id   AF-A0AAW8WAZ8-F1
#
_cell.length_a   1.000
_cell.length_b   1.000
_cell.length_c   1.000
_cell.angle_alpha   90.00
_cell.angle_beta   90.00
_cell.angle_gamma   90.00
#
_symmetry.space_group_name_H-M   'P 1'
#
loop_
_entity.id
_entity.type
_entity.pdbx_description
1 polymer ?
#
loop_
_entity_poly.entity_id
_entity_poly.type
_entity_poly.pdbx_seq_one_letter_code
_entity_poly.pdbx_strand_id
1 'polypeptide(L)'
;LVGLTGYDDQYPDQLSGGMQQRVGLARALANDAEILLMDEAFSALDPLYRKEMQDLLLQIQEKMHKTIIFIGHDLNEALKLGDRIMIMRDGHIEQIDNPEDILTHPANDYVERFIEGVDRTKVLTASSVMTQAQVVNIGKAGPRVALRRMRANDISSIYVVDNDNKFVGFADAHDVSNLIKKGSEDLKSVLRTDVPKTSVDMPINALINDISKAAIPYVVLDDDDHLLGIILRSSVLAAIAGEEVSA
;
A
#
# COMPACT_ATOMS: atom_id res chain seq x y z
N LEU A 1 29.53 -7.91 0.56
CA LEU A 1 28.57 -6.92 0.02
C LEU A 1 27.86 -7.44 -1.23
N VAL A 2 28.57 -7.85 -2.29
CA VAL A 2 27.93 -8.34 -3.53
C VAL A 2 27.88 -9.87 -3.71
N GLY A 3 28.44 -10.64 -2.78
CA GLY A 3 28.36 -12.11 -2.78
C GLY A 3 29.27 -12.83 -3.79
N LEU A 4 30.42 -12.24 -4.14
CA LEU A 4 31.37 -12.78 -5.14
C LEU A 4 32.67 -13.33 -4.55
N THR A 5 32.74 -13.62 -3.25
CA THR A 5 33.95 -14.13 -2.59
C THR A 5 34.44 -15.42 -3.27
N GLY A 6 35.73 -15.48 -3.65
CA GLY A 6 36.34 -16.66 -4.29
C GLY A 6 36.34 -16.65 -5.82
N TYR A 7 35.88 -15.55 -6.43
CA TYR A 7 35.93 -15.33 -7.89
C TYR A 7 36.93 -14.22 -8.28
N ASP A 8 37.80 -13.84 -7.35
CA ASP A 8 38.61 -12.62 -7.42
C ASP A 8 39.65 -12.65 -8.56
N ASP A 9 40.14 -13.85 -8.90
CA ASP A 9 41.15 -14.10 -9.94
C ASP A 9 40.54 -14.51 -11.30
N GLN A 10 39.20 -14.50 -11.45
CA GLN A 10 38.53 -14.88 -12.69
C GLN A 10 38.39 -13.70 -13.65
N TYR A 11 38.57 -13.97 -14.95
CA TYR A 11 38.31 -12.99 -15.99
C TYR A 11 36.80 -12.80 -16.24
N PRO A 12 36.36 -11.63 -16.73
CA PRO A 12 34.94 -11.34 -16.94
C PRO A 12 34.21 -12.38 -17.81
N ASP A 13 34.87 -12.90 -18.85
CA ASP A 13 34.35 -13.94 -19.75
C ASP A 13 34.14 -15.31 -19.07
N GLN A 14 34.72 -15.51 -17.88
CA GLN A 14 34.53 -16.70 -17.06
C GLN A 14 33.35 -16.55 -16.08
N LEU A 15 32.76 -15.35 -15.98
CA LEU A 15 31.64 -15.03 -15.10
C LEU A 15 30.31 -15.06 -15.85
N SER A 16 29.23 -15.47 -15.18
CA SER A 16 27.88 -15.31 -15.72
C SER A 16 27.49 -13.83 -15.84
N GLY A 17 26.52 -13.50 -16.70
CA GLY A 17 26.07 -12.10 -16.85
C GLY A 17 25.62 -11.46 -15.53
N GLY A 18 24.96 -12.21 -14.66
CA GLY A 18 24.60 -11.75 -13.31
C GLY A 18 25.82 -11.49 -12.40
N MET A 19 26.86 -12.31 -12.50
CA MET A 19 28.11 -12.10 -11.78
C MET A 19 28.88 -10.89 -12.32
N GLN A 20 28.94 -10.70 -13.64
CA GLN A 20 29.52 -9.51 -14.25
C GLN A 20 28.81 -8.23 -13.78
N GLN A 21 27.48 -8.24 -13.66
CA GLN A 21 26.72 -7.11 -13.11
C GLN A 21 27.03 -6.86 -11.63
N ARG A 22 27.18 -7.92 -10.82
CA ARG A 22 27.64 -7.79 -9.41
C ARG A 22 29.05 -7.20 -9.31
N VAL A 23 29.95 -7.53 -10.24
CA VAL A 23 31.26 -6.87 -10.35
C VAL A 23 31.11 -5.40 -10.72
N GLY A 24 30.24 -5.07 -11.68
CA GLY A 24 29.92 -3.69 -12.05
C GLY A 24 29.41 -2.86 -10.88
N LEU A 25 28.50 -3.42 -10.08
CA LEU A 25 27.98 -2.81 -8.86
C LEU A 25 29.08 -2.65 -7.81
N ALA A 26 29.90 -3.68 -7.58
CA ALA A 26 31.02 -3.59 -6.65
C ALA A 26 32.03 -2.51 -7.07
N ARG A 27 32.30 -2.38 -8.37
CA ARG A 27 33.15 -1.32 -8.92
C ARG A 27 32.58 0.07 -8.64
N ALA A 28 31.27 0.25 -8.82
CA ALA A 28 30.63 1.53 -8.52
C ALA A 28 30.68 1.87 -7.02
N LEU A 29 30.52 0.87 -6.16
CA LEU A 29 30.57 1.02 -4.70
C LEU A 29 31.99 1.18 -4.14
N ALA A 30 33.01 0.65 -4.83
CA ALA A 30 34.40 0.69 -4.37
C ALA A 30 34.95 2.12 -4.20
N ASN A 31 34.41 3.07 -4.96
CA ASN A 31 34.79 4.48 -4.91
C ASN A 31 34.03 5.29 -3.84
N ASP A 32 33.22 4.64 -3.00
CA ASP A 32 32.37 5.27 -1.97
C ASP A 32 31.52 6.47 -2.47
N ALA A 33 31.11 6.42 -3.74
CA ALA A 33 30.36 7.49 -4.37
C ALA A 33 29.06 7.79 -3.60
N GLU A 34 28.70 9.07 -3.47
CA GLU A 34 27.44 9.51 -2.85
C GLU A 34 26.23 9.22 -3.74
N ILE A 35 26.45 9.22 -5.07
CA ILE A 35 25.43 9.03 -6.09
C ILE A 35 25.82 7.89 -7.01
N LEU A 36 24.89 6.96 -7.23
CA LEU A 36 25.01 5.88 -8.20
C LEU A 36 24.04 6.13 -9.35
N LEU A 37 24.57 6.25 -10.57
CA LEU A 37 23.77 6.30 -11.78
C LEU A 37 23.73 4.91 -12.41
N MET A 38 22.53 4.40 -12.67
CA MET A 38 22.32 3.06 -13.23
C MET A 38 21.46 3.19 -14.48
N ASP A 39 22.08 3.05 -15.64
CA ASP A 39 21.41 3.12 -16.94
C ASP A 39 21.10 1.72 -17.46
N GLU A 40 19.82 1.34 -17.43
CA GLU A 40 19.28 0.03 -17.81
C GLU A 40 20.08 -1.17 -17.25
N ALA A 41 20.59 -1.04 -16.02
CA ALA A 41 21.59 -1.96 -15.48
C ALA A 41 21.13 -3.43 -15.41
N PHE A 42 19.81 -3.69 -15.42
CA PHE A 42 19.25 -5.04 -15.28
C PHE A 42 18.53 -5.57 -16.54
N SER A 43 18.47 -4.79 -17.63
CA SER A 43 17.70 -5.13 -18.83
C SER A 43 18.20 -6.42 -19.51
N ALA A 44 19.51 -6.65 -19.48
CA ALA A 44 20.16 -7.82 -20.06
C ALA A 44 20.08 -9.11 -19.22
N LEU A 45 19.47 -9.05 -18.03
CA LEU A 45 19.36 -10.20 -17.12
C LEU A 45 18.03 -10.93 -17.30
N ASP A 46 18.08 -12.26 -17.15
CA ASP A 46 16.89 -13.09 -17.05
C ASP A 46 16.00 -12.68 -15.86
N PRO A 47 14.67 -12.90 -15.91
CA PRO A 47 13.74 -12.40 -14.89
C PRO A 47 14.08 -12.80 -13.44
N LEU A 48 14.61 -14.01 -13.23
CA LEU A 48 15.02 -14.47 -11.90
C LEU A 48 16.21 -13.68 -11.37
N TYR A 49 17.29 -13.60 -12.14
CA TYR A 49 18.51 -12.88 -11.73
C TYR A 49 18.28 -11.38 -11.62
N ARG A 50 17.43 -10.81 -12.48
CA ARG A 50 16.97 -9.42 -12.38
C ARG A 50 16.35 -9.15 -11.01
N LYS A 51 15.41 -10.00 -10.58
CA LYS A 51 14.79 -9.87 -9.26
C LYS A 51 15.81 -9.94 -8.12
N GLU A 52 16.74 -10.91 -8.18
CA GLU A 52 17.82 -11.02 -7.19
C GLU A 52 18.71 -9.78 -7.12
N MET A 53 19.05 -9.20 -8.28
CA MET A 53 19.88 -8.00 -8.36
C MET A 53 19.16 -6.76 -7.83
N GLN A 54 17.87 -6.62 -8.11
CA GLN A 54 17.04 -5.57 -7.53
C GLN A 54 16.96 -5.69 -6.00
N ASP A 55 16.75 -6.89 -5.48
CA ASP A 55 16.69 -7.14 -4.04
C ASP A 55 18.04 -6.83 -3.37
N LEU A 56 19.15 -7.19 -4.03
CA LEU A 56 20.50 -6.84 -3.58
C LEU A 56 20.71 -5.32 -3.58
N LEU A 57 20.22 -4.61 -4.60
CA LEU A 57 20.34 -3.15 -4.69
C LEU A 57 19.60 -2.46 -3.53
N LEU A 58 18.38 -2.89 -3.23
CA LEU A 58 17.60 -2.39 -2.09
C LEU A 58 18.34 -2.62 -0.76
N GLN A 59 18.89 -3.82 -0.55
CA GLN A 59 19.69 -4.11 0.66
C GLN A 59 20.95 -3.25 0.77
N ILE A 60 21.57 -2.90 -0.35
CA ILE A 60 22.75 -2.02 -0.37
C ILE A 60 22.33 -0.58 -0.07
N GLN A 61 21.24 -0.11 -0.67
CA GLN A 61 20.70 1.22 -0.42
C GLN A 61 20.32 1.39 1.06
N GLU A 62 19.65 0.39 1.65
CA GLU A 62 19.24 0.41 3.06
C GLU A 62 20.44 0.48 4.02
N LYS A 63 21.57 -0.15 3.67
CA LYS A 63 22.78 -0.16 4.50
C LYS A 63 23.66 1.07 4.34
N MET A 64 23.74 1.59 3.11
CA MET A 64 24.72 2.61 2.74
C MET A 64 24.10 4.01 2.60
N HIS A 65 22.76 4.09 2.52
CA HIS A 65 21.98 5.33 2.34
C HIS A 65 22.50 6.23 1.21
N LYS A 66 22.96 5.62 0.11
CA LYS A 66 23.43 6.34 -1.08
C LYS A 66 22.26 6.71 -1.98
N THR A 67 22.37 7.82 -2.70
CA THR A 67 21.36 8.22 -3.70
C THR A 67 21.54 7.38 -4.96
N ILE A 68 20.47 6.80 -5.46
CA ILE A 68 20.48 6.00 -6.69
C ILE A 68 19.56 6.66 -7.72
N ILE A 69 20.11 6.97 -8.88
CA ILE A 69 19.32 7.37 -10.05
C ILE A 69 19.25 6.16 -10.95
N PHE A 70 18.10 5.51 -10.95
CA PHE A 70 17.83 4.32 -11.76
C PHE A 70 17.06 4.72 -13.01
N ILE A 71 17.61 4.38 -14.18
CA ILE A 71 16.99 4.61 -15.49
C ILE A 71 16.61 3.24 -16.04
N GLY A 72 15.35 3.10 -16.41
CA GLY A 72 14.82 1.89 -17.00
C GLY A 72 13.57 2.19 -17.83
N HIS A 73 13.08 1.17 -18.52
CA HIS A 73 11.86 1.24 -19.34
C HIS A 73 10.70 0.41 -18.77
N ASP A 74 10.93 -0.37 -17.71
CA ASP A 74 9.91 -1.22 -17.08
C ASP A 74 9.41 -0.56 -15.80
N LEU A 75 8.12 -0.23 -15.79
CA LEU A 75 7.47 0.40 -14.65
C LEU A 75 7.45 -0.49 -13.41
N ASN A 76 7.39 -1.82 -13.53
CA ASN A 76 7.44 -2.71 -12.38
C ASN A 76 8.78 -2.59 -11.63
N GLU A 77 9.87 -2.31 -12.34
CA GLU A 77 11.16 -2.05 -11.71
C GLU A 77 11.15 -0.71 -10.98
N ALA A 78 10.60 0.33 -11.62
CA ALA A 78 10.49 1.65 -11.02
C ALA A 78 9.62 1.63 -9.76
N LEU A 79 8.47 0.94 -9.79
CA LEU A 79 7.56 0.80 -8.63
C LEU A 79 8.18 -0.01 -7.49
N LYS A 80 9.08 -0.95 -7.79
CA LYS A 80 9.74 -1.78 -6.77
C LYS A 80 10.94 -1.07 -6.14
N LEU A 81 11.71 -0.33 -6.93
CA LEU A 81 12.98 0.26 -6.50
C LEU A 81 12.88 1.74 -6.10
N GLY A 82 11.92 2.46 -6.66
CA GLY A 82 11.87 3.91 -6.60
C GLY A 82 11.00 4.43 -5.47
N ASP A 83 11.58 5.28 -4.63
CA ASP A 83 10.81 6.11 -3.69
C ASP A 83 10.07 7.24 -4.43
N ARG A 84 10.62 7.66 -5.57
CA ARG A 84 10.09 8.68 -6.46
C ARG A 84 10.39 8.30 -7.91
N ILE A 85 9.40 8.39 -8.78
CA ILE A 85 9.49 7.95 -10.16
C ILE A 85 9.24 9.16 -11.06
N MET A 86 10.09 9.31 -12.07
CA MET A 86 9.96 10.32 -13.12
C MET A 86 9.66 9.61 -14.43
N ILE A 87 8.47 9.84 -14.99
CA ILE A 87 8.08 9.35 -16.30
C ILE A 87 8.39 10.44 -17.33
N MET A 88 9.10 10.06 -18.40
CA MET A 88 9.49 10.97 -19.47
C MET A 88 9.07 10.45 -20.83
N ARG A 89 8.75 11.36 -21.75
CA ARG A 89 8.45 11.08 -23.15
C ARG A 89 9.01 12.19 -24.03
N ASP A 90 9.70 11.81 -25.11
CA ASP A 90 10.24 12.74 -26.10
C ASP A 90 11.10 13.89 -25.51
N GLY A 91 11.79 13.62 -24.39
CA GLY A 91 12.61 14.59 -23.66
C GLY A 91 11.83 15.50 -22.71
N HIS A 92 10.51 15.33 -22.60
CA HIS A 92 9.64 16.02 -21.66
C HIS A 92 9.30 15.13 -20.47
N ILE A 93 9.10 15.77 -19.32
CA ILE A 93 8.64 15.09 -18.11
C ILE A 93 7.11 15.06 -18.17
N GLU A 94 6.56 13.85 -18.12
CA GLU A 94 5.11 13.62 -18.13
C GLU A 94 4.55 13.64 -16.70
N GLN A 95 5.25 13.02 -15.74
CA GLN A 95 4.87 13.00 -14.32
C GLN A 95 6.09 12.73 -13.43
N ILE A 96 6.10 13.32 -12.21
CA ILE A 96 7.07 12.97 -11.16
C ILE A 96 6.37 12.87 -9.81
N ASP A 97 6.11 11.64 -9.36
CA ASP A 97 5.41 11.41 -8.10
C ASP A 97 5.94 10.16 -7.39
N ASN A 98 5.36 9.85 -6.23
CA ASN A 98 5.61 8.58 -5.57
C ASN A 98 4.88 7.43 -6.32
N PRO A 99 5.26 6.17 -6.07
CA PRO A 99 4.66 5.00 -6.72
C PRO A 99 3.12 4.93 -6.60
N GLU A 100 2.56 5.32 -5.47
CA GLU A 100 1.12 5.25 -5.20
C GLU A 100 0.34 6.28 -6.03
N ASP A 101 0.82 7.51 -6.07
CA ASP A 101 0.22 8.62 -6.81
C ASP A 101 0.29 8.39 -8.32
N ILE A 102 1.37 7.79 -8.83
CA ILE A 102 1.45 7.41 -10.26
C ILE A 102 0.34 6.42 -10.64
N LEU A 103 -0.03 5.51 -9.73
CA LEU A 103 -1.07 4.51 -9.99
C LEU A 103 -2.48 5.04 -9.78
N THR A 104 -2.68 5.91 -8.79
CA THR A 104 -4.00 6.41 -8.37
C THR A 104 -4.40 7.70 -9.09
N HIS A 105 -3.42 8.54 -9.44
CA HIS A 105 -3.61 9.85 -10.05
C HIS A 105 -2.66 10.05 -11.24
N PRO A 106 -2.82 9.28 -12.34
CA PRO A 106 -2.00 9.47 -13.53
C PRO A 106 -2.24 10.88 -14.12
N ALA A 107 -1.16 11.57 -14.46
CA ALA A 107 -1.23 12.98 -14.89
C ALA A 107 -1.88 13.18 -16.27
N ASN A 108 -1.86 12.15 -17.13
CA ASN A 108 -2.43 12.19 -18.47
C ASN A 108 -2.65 10.78 -19.05
N ASP A 109 -3.35 10.70 -20.17
CA ASP A 109 -3.66 9.45 -20.89
C ASP A 109 -2.41 8.63 -21.26
N TYR A 110 -1.26 9.28 -21.46
CA TYR A 110 -0.02 8.55 -21.75
C TYR A 110 0.47 7.81 -20.50
N VAL A 111 0.48 8.46 -19.34
CA VAL A 111 0.83 7.80 -18.07
C VAL A 111 -0.20 6.72 -17.74
N GLU A 112 -1.49 6.99 -17.91
CA GLU A 112 -2.55 6.01 -17.68
C GLU A 112 -2.35 4.73 -18.51
N ARG A 113 -2.02 4.88 -19.80
CA ARG A 113 -1.70 3.73 -20.67
C ARG A 113 -0.37 3.06 -20.31
N PHE A 114 0.58 3.80 -19.76
CA PHE A 114 1.87 3.27 -19.34
C PHE A 114 1.76 2.37 -18.10
N ILE A 115 0.79 2.66 -17.22
CA ILE A 115 0.53 1.87 -16.02
C ILE A 115 -0.44 0.68 -16.26
N GLU A 116 -0.98 0.52 -17.47
CA GLU A 116 -1.83 -0.63 -17.83
C GLU A 116 -1.09 -1.96 -17.62
N GLY A 117 -1.71 -2.89 -16.90
CA GLY A 117 -1.15 -4.23 -16.66
C GLY A 117 -0.21 -4.33 -15.46
N VAL A 118 0.01 -3.24 -14.72
CA VAL A 118 0.73 -3.27 -13.44
C VAL A 118 -0.14 -3.89 -12.34
N ASP A 119 0.50 -4.73 -11.51
CA ASP A 119 -0.12 -5.26 -10.29
C ASP A 119 -0.16 -4.20 -9.18
N ARG A 120 -1.23 -3.40 -9.19
CA ARG A 120 -1.48 -2.32 -8.23
C ARG A 120 -1.50 -2.79 -6.77
N THR A 121 -1.86 -4.05 -6.51
CA THR A 121 -2.02 -4.58 -5.14
C THR A 121 -0.73 -4.60 -4.32
N LYS A 122 0.43 -4.57 -4.99
CA LYS A 122 1.74 -4.56 -4.36
C LYS A 122 2.18 -3.19 -3.88
N VAL A 123 1.60 -2.13 -4.44
CA VAL A 123 1.97 -0.74 -4.17
C VAL A 123 0.91 -0.08 -3.30
N LEU A 124 -0.37 -0.34 -3.57
CA LEU A 124 -1.47 0.22 -2.80
C LEU A 124 -1.46 -0.28 -1.35
N THR A 125 -1.76 0.63 -0.44
CA THR A 125 -1.80 0.43 1.00
C THR A 125 -3.23 0.53 1.53
N ALA A 126 -3.44 0.25 2.81
CA ALA A 126 -4.74 0.41 3.45
C ALA A 126 -5.24 1.86 3.38
N SER A 127 -4.35 2.84 3.59
CA SER A 127 -4.70 4.27 3.52
C SER A 127 -5.11 4.71 2.10
N SER A 128 -4.52 4.12 1.06
CA SER A 128 -4.79 4.48 -0.33
C SER A 128 -6.19 4.06 -0.82
N VAL A 129 -6.81 3.07 -0.15
CA VAL A 129 -8.13 2.53 -0.56
C VAL A 129 -9.20 2.67 0.51
N MET A 130 -8.87 3.19 1.69
CA MET A 130 -9.85 3.36 2.76
C MET A 130 -10.84 4.48 2.42
N THR A 131 -12.04 4.36 2.97
CA THR A 131 -13.06 5.40 2.93
C THR A 131 -13.43 5.83 4.34
N GLN A 132 -14.08 6.98 4.46
CA GLN A 132 -14.50 7.52 5.73
C GLN A 132 -15.60 6.66 6.36
N ALA A 133 -15.37 6.23 7.59
CA ALA A 133 -16.34 5.42 8.33
C ALA A 133 -17.46 6.29 8.92
N GLN A 134 -18.69 5.78 8.89
CA GLN A 134 -19.76 6.31 9.73
C GLN A 134 -19.58 5.80 11.16
N VAL A 135 -19.41 6.73 12.10
CA VAL A 135 -19.09 6.44 13.50
C VAL A 135 -20.12 7.03 14.46
N VAL A 136 -20.21 6.51 15.69
CA VAL A 136 -20.82 7.18 16.85
C VAL A 136 -19.89 7.17 18.04
N ASN A 137 -19.89 8.26 18.81
CA ASN A 137 -19.14 8.33 20.05
C ASN A 137 -20.00 7.78 21.20
N ILE A 138 -19.50 6.75 21.88
CA ILE A 138 -20.22 6.03 22.93
C ILE A 138 -20.48 6.85 24.20
N GLY A 139 -19.65 7.84 24.48
CA GLY A 139 -19.83 8.78 25.59
C GLY A 139 -20.86 9.86 25.30
N LYS A 140 -21.28 10.03 24.04
CA LYS A 140 -22.17 11.11 23.59
C LYS A 140 -23.46 10.63 22.92
N ALA A 141 -23.51 9.38 22.44
CA ALA A 141 -24.63 8.83 21.69
C ALA A 141 -25.10 7.49 22.29
N GLY A 142 -26.41 7.40 22.51
CA GLY A 142 -27.10 6.16 22.87
C GLY A 142 -27.69 5.41 21.66
N PRO A 143 -28.37 4.28 21.89
CA PRO A 143 -28.91 3.39 20.86
C PRO A 143 -29.79 4.08 19.81
N ARG A 144 -30.65 5.02 20.24
CA ARG A 144 -31.53 5.77 19.32
C ARG A 144 -30.74 6.65 18.34
N VAL A 145 -29.66 7.27 18.80
CA VAL A 145 -28.81 8.12 17.96
C VAL A 145 -28.06 7.27 16.94
N ALA A 146 -27.52 6.12 17.37
CA ALA A 146 -26.87 5.16 16.49
C ALA A 146 -27.81 4.66 15.40
N LEU A 147 -29.02 4.17 15.76
CA LEU A 147 -30.00 3.68 14.79
C LEU A 147 -30.49 4.78 13.84
N ARG A 148 -30.63 6.02 14.32
CA ARG A 148 -30.98 7.16 13.46
C ARG A 148 -29.87 7.46 12.45
N ARG A 149 -28.60 7.46 12.88
CA ARG A 149 -27.45 7.69 11.99
C ARG A 149 -27.31 6.58 10.96
N MET A 150 -27.54 5.32 11.35
CA MET A 150 -27.60 4.19 10.41
C MET A 150 -28.65 4.42 9.31
N ARG A 151 -29.89 4.75 9.70
CA ARG A 151 -30.99 5.03 8.74
C ARG A 151 -30.73 6.24 7.85
N ALA A 152 -30.13 7.29 8.39
CA ALA A 152 -29.85 8.51 7.63
C ALA A 152 -28.76 8.34 6.56
N ASN A 153 -27.93 7.29 6.69
CA ASN A 153 -26.86 6.96 5.75
C ASN A 153 -27.11 5.63 5.02
N ASP A 154 -28.32 5.06 5.13
CA ASP A 154 -28.70 3.77 4.53
C ASP A 154 -27.73 2.61 4.82
N ILE A 155 -27.19 2.54 6.04
CA ILE A 155 -26.28 1.48 6.50
C ILE A 155 -26.92 0.58 7.56
N SER A 156 -26.52 -0.69 7.59
CA SER A 156 -27.01 -1.70 8.55
C SER A 156 -26.13 -1.86 9.79
N SER A 157 -24.93 -1.30 9.80
CA SER A 157 -24.01 -1.33 10.93
C SER A 157 -23.34 0.03 11.10
N ILE A 158 -22.80 0.29 12.29
CA ILE A 158 -22.06 1.53 12.57
C ILE A 158 -20.87 1.22 13.47
N TYR A 159 -19.76 1.93 13.23
CA TYR A 159 -18.59 1.84 14.08
C TYR A 159 -18.74 2.75 15.29
N VAL A 160 -18.12 2.36 16.40
CA VAL A 160 -18.25 3.03 17.69
C VAL A 160 -16.88 3.39 18.21
N VAL A 161 -16.73 4.65 18.58
CA VAL A 161 -15.49 5.23 19.12
C VAL A 161 -15.73 5.83 20.50
N ASP A 162 -14.66 6.12 21.24
CA ASP A 162 -14.73 6.86 22.51
C ASP A 162 -14.55 8.38 22.31
N ASN A 163 -14.27 9.09 23.41
CA ASN A 163 -14.06 10.55 23.39
C ASN A 163 -12.75 10.98 22.74
N ASP A 164 -11.78 10.09 22.69
CA ASP A 164 -10.47 10.31 22.09
C ASP A 164 -10.42 9.77 20.64
N ASN A 165 -11.58 9.37 20.09
CA ASN A 165 -11.71 8.75 18.76
C ASN A 165 -11.08 7.36 18.64
N LYS A 166 -10.79 6.69 19.76
CA LYS A 166 -10.28 5.32 19.76
C LYS A 166 -11.38 4.34 19.40
N PHE A 167 -11.03 3.34 18.62
CA PHE A 167 -11.97 2.32 18.16
C PHE A 167 -12.42 1.40 19.31
N VAL A 168 -13.73 1.36 19.57
CA VAL A 168 -14.32 0.55 20.65
C VAL A 168 -14.97 -0.73 20.10
N GLY A 169 -15.61 -0.65 18.92
CA GLY A 169 -16.31 -1.79 18.32
C GLY A 169 -17.30 -1.36 17.23
N PHE A 170 -18.23 -2.24 16.87
CA PHE A 170 -19.34 -1.90 15.99
C PHE A 170 -20.67 -2.39 16.55
N ALA A 171 -21.76 -1.82 16.05
CA ALA A 171 -23.13 -2.21 16.39
C ALA A 171 -23.95 -2.47 15.13
N ASP A 172 -24.76 -3.53 15.13
CA ASP A 172 -25.71 -3.85 14.07
C ASP A 172 -27.08 -3.21 14.33
N ALA A 173 -27.73 -2.73 13.28
CA ALA A 173 -29.04 -2.08 13.36
C ALA A 173 -30.12 -2.98 13.99
N HIS A 174 -30.06 -4.29 13.76
CA HIS A 174 -30.97 -5.26 14.36
C HIS A 174 -30.80 -5.32 15.88
N ASP A 175 -29.57 -5.45 16.35
CA ASP A 175 -29.27 -5.57 17.78
C ASP A 175 -29.56 -4.27 18.53
N VAL A 176 -29.21 -3.13 17.93
CA VAL A 176 -29.54 -1.79 18.45
C VAL A 176 -31.07 -1.59 18.51
N SER A 177 -31.80 -2.01 17.47
CA SER A 177 -33.28 -1.93 17.46
C SER A 177 -33.90 -2.78 18.57
N ASN A 178 -33.39 -4.00 18.80
CA ASN A 178 -33.85 -4.87 19.88
C ASN A 178 -33.53 -4.30 21.26
N LEU A 179 -32.38 -3.65 21.41
CA LEU A 179 -32.00 -2.96 22.65
C LEU A 179 -32.97 -1.82 22.99
N ILE A 180 -33.34 -1.01 21.98
CA ILE A 180 -34.31 0.07 22.14
C ILE A 180 -35.69 -0.47 22.55
N LYS A 181 -36.14 -1.59 21.95
CA LYS A 181 -37.41 -2.23 22.32
C LYS A 181 -37.42 -2.73 23.76
N LYS A 182 -36.27 -3.16 24.28
CA LYS A 182 -36.08 -3.57 25.68
C LYS A 182 -35.97 -2.37 26.64
N GLY A 183 -35.95 -1.13 26.14
CA GLY A 183 -35.86 0.08 26.95
C GLY A 183 -34.47 0.36 27.54
N SER A 184 -33.42 -0.31 27.05
CA SER A 184 -32.05 -0.05 27.50
C SER A 184 -31.42 1.10 26.73
N GLU A 185 -30.67 1.94 27.44
CA GLU A 185 -29.89 3.05 26.88
C GLU A 185 -28.41 2.72 26.73
N ASP A 186 -27.97 1.55 27.19
CA ASP A 186 -26.55 1.17 27.18
C ASP A 186 -26.16 0.51 25.86
N LEU A 187 -25.63 1.32 24.93
CA LEU A 187 -25.12 0.84 23.65
C LEU A 187 -23.98 -0.18 23.80
N LYS A 188 -23.21 -0.16 24.90
CA LYS A 188 -22.08 -1.10 25.13
C LYS A 188 -22.53 -2.55 25.13
N SER A 189 -23.75 -2.81 25.61
CA SER A 189 -24.30 -4.17 25.77
C SER A 189 -24.49 -4.94 24.46
N VAL A 190 -24.51 -4.24 23.31
CA VAL A 190 -24.66 -4.83 21.98
C VAL A 190 -23.44 -4.60 21.08
N LEU A 191 -22.36 -4.05 21.63
CA LEU A 191 -21.14 -3.86 20.86
C LEU A 191 -20.46 -5.19 20.58
N ARG A 192 -19.99 -5.29 19.34
CA ARG A 192 -19.16 -6.37 18.85
C ARG A 192 -17.75 -5.86 18.60
N THR A 193 -16.76 -6.61 19.05
CA THR A 193 -15.34 -6.26 18.95
C THR A 193 -14.59 -7.17 17.98
N ASP A 194 -15.26 -8.19 17.42
CA ASP A 194 -14.75 -9.10 16.40
C ASP A 194 -14.72 -8.43 15.03
N VAL A 195 -13.95 -7.34 14.94
CA VAL A 195 -13.77 -6.56 13.72
C VAL A 195 -12.36 -6.77 13.21
N PRO A 196 -12.18 -7.13 11.94
CA PRO A 196 -10.86 -7.19 11.34
C PRO A 196 -10.23 -5.79 11.31
N LYS A 197 -8.96 -5.70 11.71
CA LYS A 197 -8.23 -4.43 11.85
C LYS A 197 -6.97 -4.45 11.00
N THR A 198 -6.53 -3.27 10.58
CA THR A 198 -5.25 -3.09 9.89
C THR A 198 -4.66 -1.70 10.16
N SER A 199 -3.39 -1.50 9.84
CA SER A 199 -2.71 -0.20 9.91
C SER A 199 -2.72 0.50 8.54
N VAL A 200 -2.43 1.79 8.51
CA VAL A 200 -2.42 2.62 7.29
C VAL A 200 -1.46 2.12 6.21
N ASP A 201 -0.28 1.66 6.61
CA ASP A 201 0.78 1.27 5.67
C ASP A 201 0.67 -0.18 5.17
N MET A 202 -0.35 -0.92 5.63
CA MET A 202 -0.48 -2.34 5.30
C MET A 202 -0.77 -2.53 3.81
N PRO A 203 0.06 -3.30 3.06
CA PRO A 203 -0.16 -3.52 1.64
C PRO A 203 -1.45 -4.30 1.34
N ILE A 204 -2.14 -3.92 0.25
CA ILE A 204 -3.41 -4.54 -0.12
C ILE A 204 -3.26 -6.01 -0.52
N ASN A 205 -2.15 -6.40 -1.16
CA ASN A 205 -1.88 -7.81 -1.47
C ASN A 205 -1.89 -8.74 -0.25
N ALA A 206 -1.55 -8.24 0.94
CA ALA A 206 -1.55 -8.99 2.18
C ALA A 206 -2.95 -9.09 2.80
N LEU A 207 -3.84 -8.14 2.48
CA LEU A 207 -5.21 -8.08 3.01
C LEU A 207 -6.27 -8.64 2.05
N ILE A 208 -6.00 -8.68 0.74
CA ILE A 208 -7.01 -8.94 -0.29
C ILE A 208 -7.80 -10.23 -0.08
N ASN A 209 -7.11 -11.30 0.31
CA ASN A 209 -7.71 -12.60 0.55
C ASN A 209 -8.66 -12.57 1.74
N ASP A 210 -8.30 -11.85 2.80
CA ASP A 210 -9.10 -11.82 4.02
C ASP A 210 -10.25 -10.80 3.89
N ILE A 211 -10.01 -9.66 3.24
CA ILE A 211 -11.06 -8.69 2.87
C ILE A 211 -12.16 -9.37 2.03
N SER A 212 -11.77 -10.25 1.09
CA SER A 212 -12.73 -10.97 0.24
C SER A 212 -13.69 -11.87 1.03
N LYS A 213 -13.27 -12.33 2.22
CA LYS A 213 -14.03 -13.25 3.10
C LYS A 213 -14.68 -12.54 4.28
N ALA A 214 -14.18 -11.37 4.67
CA ALA A 214 -14.62 -10.66 5.87
C ALA A 214 -16.08 -10.22 5.79
N ALA A 215 -16.90 -10.63 6.77
CA ALA A 215 -18.33 -10.31 6.78
C ALA A 215 -18.64 -8.81 6.95
N ILE A 216 -17.67 -8.05 7.46
CA ILE A 216 -17.73 -6.61 7.67
C ILE A 216 -16.43 -5.95 7.18
N PRO A 217 -16.47 -4.64 6.84
CA PRO A 217 -15.28 -3.93 6.40
C PRO A 217 -14.18 -3.90 7.47
N TYR A 218 -12.93 -3.92 7.01
CA TYR A 218 -11.76 -3.73 7.86
C TYR A 218 -11.74 -2.32 8.43
N VAL A 219 -11.36 -2.16 9.69
CA VAL A 219 -11.05 -0.86 10.27
C VAL A 219 -9.57 -0.55 10.08
N VAL A 220 -9.27 0.68 9.66
CA VAL A 220 -7.91 1.20 9.55
C VAL A 220 -7.65 2.08 10.76
N LEU A 221 -6.65 1.72 11.54
CA LEU A 221 -6.27 2.40 12.78
C LEU A 221 -4.87 3.00 12.66
N ASP A 222 -4.61 4.05 13.43
CA ASP A 222 -3.24 4.49 13.73
C ASP A 222 -2.63 3.70 14.91
N ASP A 223 -1.38 4.03 15.26
CA ASP A 223 -0.64 3.40 16.36
C ASP A 223 -1.28 3.61 17.74
N ASP A 224 -2.15 4.61 17.88
CA ASP A 224 -2.87 4.96 19.11
C ASP A 224 -4.30 4.37 19.16
N ASP A 225 -4.65 3.46 18.24
CA ASP A 225 -5.97 2.86 18.05
C ASP A 225 -7.08 3.85 17.62
N HIS A 226 -6.74 5.03 17.09
CA HIS A 226 -7.74 5.94 16.53
C HIS A 226 -8.28 5.40 15.21
N LEU A 227 -9.60 5.46 15.06
CA LEU A 227 -10.24 5.05 13.81
C LEU A 227 -10.03 6.12 12.73
N LEU A 228 -9.29 5.78 11.68
CA LEU A 228 -9.03 6.66 10.54
C LEU A 228 -10.00 6.42 9.38
N GLY A 229 -10.36 5.16 9.14
CA GLY A 229 -11.23 4.80 8.02
C GLY A 229 -11.58 3.32 8.01
N ILE A 230 -12.26 2.91 6.94
CA ILE A 230 -12.62 1.51 6.69
C ILE A 230 -12.28 1.10 5.26
N ILE A 231 -11.96 -0.17 5.06
CA ILE A 231 -11.74 -0.73 3.73
C ILE A 231 -12.94 -1.55 3.32
N LEU A 232 -13.68 -1.03 2.32
CA LEU A 232 -14.77 -1.75 1.67
C LEU A 232 -14.21 -2.68 0.59
N ARG A 233 -14.87 -3.81 0.37
CA ARG A 233 -14.54 -4.72 -0.75
C ARG A 233 -14.64 -4.01 -2.10
N SER A 234 -15.63 -3.14 -2.27
CA SER A 234 -15.82 -2.35 -3.48
C SER A 234 -14.65 -1.39 -3.72
N SER A 235 -14.15 -0.73 -2.68
CA SER A 235 -13.01 0.20 -2.80
C SER A 235 -11.75 -0.52 -3.26
N VAL A 236 -11.49 -1.73 -2.73
CA VAL A 236 -10.36 -2.56 -3.18
C VAL A 236 -10.52 -2.97 -4.64
N LEU A 237 -11.72 -3.39 -5.05
CA LEU A 237 -11.99 -3.79 -6.43
C LEU A 237 -11.82 -2.62 -7.41
N ALA A 238 -12.37 -1.45 -7.08
CA ALA A 238 -12.23 -0.24 -7.88
C ALA A 238 -10.75 0.17 -8.02
N ALA A 239 -10.01 0.19 -6.91
CA ALA A 239 -8.60 0.54 -6.92
C ALA A 239 -7.74 -0.44 -7.76
N ILE A 240 -8.07 -1.73 -7.77
CA ILE A 240 -7.42 -2.74 -8.63
C ILE A 240 -7.80 -2.55 -10.10
N ALA A 241 -9.07 -2.21 -10.38
CA ALA A 241 -9.54 -1.92 -11.72
C ALA A 241 -8.98 -0.60 -12.28
N GLY A 242 -8.39 0.25 -11.43
CA GLY A 242 -7.92 1.58 -11.79
C GLY A 242 -9.03 2.60 -11.95
N GLU A 243 -10.20 2.32 -11.37
CA GLU A 243 -11.29 3.28 -11.27
C GLU A 243 -11.06 4.17 -10.04
N GLU A 244 -11.32 5.48 -10.16
CA GLU A 244 -11.32 6.37 -9.00
C GLU A 244 -12.23 5.80 -7.91
N VAL A 245 -11.69 5.65 -6.70
CA VAL A 245 -12.48 5.39 -5.50
C VAL A 245 -13.15 6.71 -5.13
N SER A 246 -14.15 7.14 -5.90
CA SER A 246 -14.90 8.36 -5.61
C SER A 246 -15.68 8.17 -4.30
N ALA A 247 -15.37 9.01 -3.31
CA ALA A 247 -16.10 9.16 -2.06
C ALA A 247 -17.50 9.75 -2.25
#